data_AF-A0A9D2G747-F1
#
_entry.id   AF-A0A9D2G747-F1
#
_cell.length_a   1.000
_cell.length_b   1.000
_cell.length_c   1.000
_cell.angle_alpha   90.00
_cell.angle_beta   90.00
_cell.angle_gamma   90.00
#
_symmetry.space_group_name_H-M   'P 1'
#
loop_
_entity.id
_entity.type
_entity.pdbx_description
1 polymer ?
#
loop_
_entity_poly.entity_id
_entity_poly.type
_entity_poly.pdbx_seq_one_letter_code
_entity_poly.pdbx_strand_id
1 'polypeptide(L)'
;MKPFTFYDIYYAPIKEMDDRQADKFFRMICDFLDGKQVTIDAERDEEISPEFELYWESILSDLEAYRSSAGKSCGLDKRYKHFPFLPFYRKAFAYLSYDEGGAFVKMIGAYMFENKAPTKADGNAFKYFNICKRKLDESKARMQNGAKGGRPKKLKILPHECRVPEKYDTSARKENGNHS
;
A
#
# COMPACT_ATOMS: atom_id res chain seq x y z
N MET A 1 11.80 -5.37 -13.16
CA MET A 1 11.73 -5.52 -11.69
C MET A 1 10.40 -6.16 -11.29
N LYS A 2 10.42 -7.06 -10.30
CA LYS A 2 9.21 -7.55 -9.62
C LYS A 2 8.59 -6.41 -8.77
N PRO A 3 7.28 -6.43 -8.48
CA PRO A 3 6.74 -5.54 -7.45
C PRO A 3 7.50 -5.76 -6.13
N PHE A 4 7.68 -4.69 -5.36
CA PHE A 4 8.24 -4.77 -4.01
C PHE A 4 7.33 -4.05 -3.01
N THR A 5 7.52 -4.32 -1.71
CA THR A 5 6.76 -3.65 -0.65
C THR A 5 7.46 -2.35 -0.27
N PHE A 6 6.77 -1.22 -0.40
CA PHE A 6 7.30 0.07 0.02
C PHE A 6 6.74 0.41 1.39
N TYR A 7 7.65 0.53 2.37
CA TYR A 7 7.34 0.78 3.76
C TYR A 7 7.45 2.27 4.10
N ASP A 8 6.69 2.73 5.10
CA ASP A 8 6.75 4.10 5.59
C ASP A 8 8.13 4.49 6.15
N ILE A 9 8.89 3.53 6.67
CA ILE A 9 10.30 3.74 7.06
C ILE A 9 11.21 4.16 5.91
N TYR A 10 10.91 3.77 4.67
CA TYR A 10 11.66 4.24 3.51
C TYR A 10 11.26 5.67 3.14
N TYR A 11 10.00 6.02 3.38
CA TYR A 11 9.47 7.35 3.10
C TYR A 11 9.89 8.40 4.13
N ALA A 12 10.04 8.01 5.40
CA ALA A 12 10.43 8.90 6.49
C ALA A 12 11.69 9.74 6.19
N PRO A 13 12.79 9.21 5.63
CA PRO A 13 13.92 10.02 5.17
C PRO A 13 13.63 10.78 3.87
N ILE A 14 13.00 10.12 2.89
CA ILE A 14 12.70 10.68 1.56
C ILE A 14 11.90 11.99 1.66
N LYS A 15 10.99 12.14 2.62
CA LYS A 15 10.19 13.36 2.78
C LYS A 15 10.97 14.56 3.33
N GLU A 16 12.07 14.31 4.05
CA GLU A 16 12.87 15.36 4.71
C GLU A 16 14.03 15.84 3.81
N MET A 17 14.50 14.98 2.91
CA MET A 17 15.54 15.31 1.92
C MET A 17 15.06 16.34 0.91
N ASP A 18 15.98 17.03 0.22
CA ASP A 18 15.63 17.73 -1.02
C ASP A 18 15.26 16.74 -2.15
N ASP A 19 14.76 17.24 -3.27
CA ASP A 19 14.28 16.37 -4.35
C ASP A 19 15.42 15.57 -5.02
N ARG A 20 16.62 16.13 -5.10
CA ARG A 20 17.76 15.46 -5.73
C ARG A 20 18.27 14.31 -4.87
N GLN A 21 18.42 14.57 -3.56
CA GLN A 21 18.77 13.55 -2.58
C GLN A 21 17.68 12.47 -2.48
N ALA A 22 16.40 12.85 -2.47
CA ALA A 22 15.30 11.90 -2.42
C ALA A 22 15.27 10.94 -3.63
N ASP A 23 15.53 11.45 -4.83
CA ASP A 23 15.65 10.61 -6.04
C ASP A 23 16.80 9.61 -5.90
N LYS A 24 17.99 10.10 -5.53
CA LYS A 24 19.18 9.27 -5.36
C LYS A 24 18.95 8.18 -4.31
N PHE A 25 18.40 8.55 -3.16
CA PHE A 25 18.06 7.62 -2.09
C PHE A 25 17.08 6.55 -2.57
N PHE A 26 16.04 6.95 -3.30
CA PHE A 26 15.07 6.01 -3.85
C PHE A 26 15.67 5.09 -4.93
N ARG A 27 16.60 5.59 -5.77
CA ARG A 27 17.35 4.77 -6.73
C ARG A 27 18.22 3.75 -6.02
N MET A 28 18.91 4.15 -4.95
CA MET A 28 19.70 3.24 -4.11
C MET A 28 18.83 2.13 -3.50
N ILE A 29 17.65 2.45 -2.98
CA ILE A 29 16.69 1.43 -2.52
C ILE A 29 16.35 0.47 -3.67
N CYS A 30 15.99 1.00 -4.84
CA CYS A 30 15.62 0.18 -5.99
C CYS A 30 16.76 -0.72 -6.47
N ASP A 31 17.98 -0.20 -6.50
CA ASP A 31 19.18 -0.92 -6.95
C ASP A 31 19.60 -1.99 -5.94
N PHE A 32 19.51 -1.69 -4.64
CA PHE A 32 19.72 -2.67 -3.58
C PHE A 32 18.72 -3.83 -3.69
N LEU A 33 17.45 -3.52 -3.90
CA LEU A 33 16.38 -4.52 -4.04
C LEU A 33 16.49 -5.32 -5.35
N ASP A 34 17.06 -4.74 -6.40
CA ASP A 34 17.44 -5.46 -7.63
C ASP A 34 18.67 -6.36 -7.45
N GLY A 35 19.32 -6.26 -6.29
CA GLY A 35 20.50 -7.02 -5.94
C GLY A 35 21.81 -6.47 -6.48
N LYS A 36 21.81 -5.22 -6.94
CA LYS A 36 23.02 -4.51 -7.31
C LYS A 36 23.81 -4.13 -6.06
N GLN A 37 25.13 -4.02 -6.22
CA GLN A 37 25.96 -3.44 -5.19
C GLN A 37 25.64 -1.94 -5.09
N VAL A 38 25.32 -1.48 -3.89
CA VAL A 38 25.15 -0.07 -3.57
C VAL A 38 26.30 0.32 -2.66
N THR A 39 27.02 1.38 -3.02
CA THR A 39 28.10 1.96 -2.23
C THR A 39 27.83 3.45 -2.10
N ILE A 40 27.86 3.94 -0.87
CA ILE A 40 27.90 5.38 -0.59
C ILE A 40 29.37 5.76 -0.71
N ASP A 41 29.70 6.57 -1.70
CA ASP A 41 31.04 7.11 -1.87
C ASP A 41 30.99 8.61 -1.56
N ALA A 42 31.08 8.93 -0.26
CA ALA A 42 31.01 10.30 0.21
C ALA A 42 32.17 11.18 -0.31
N GLU A 43 33.28 10.57 -0.79
CA GLU A 43 34.42 11.29 -1.34
C GLU A 43 34.25 11.65 -2.82
N ARG A 44 33.46 10.88 -3.58
CA ARG A 44 33.22 11.12 -5.02
C ARG A 44 31.90 11.83 -5.31
N ASP A 45 31.07 12.01 -4.31
CA ASP A 45 29.68 12.36 -4.50
C ASP A 45 29.34 13.53 -3.56
N GLU A 46 29.59 14.75 -4.06
CA GLU A 46 29.44 16.03 -3.34
C GLU A 46 28.04 16.25 -2.72
N GLU A 47 27.07 15.42 -3.08
CA GLU A 47 25.66 15.44 -2.63
C GLU A 47 25.33 14.52 -1.45
N ILE A 48 26.28 13.71 -0.98
CA ILE A 48 26.07 12.84 0.18
C ILE A 48 26.41 13.60 1.45
N SER A 49 25.36 14.07 2.14
CA SER A 49 25.53 14.65 3.48
C SER A 49 25.65 13.54 4.54
N PRO A 50 26.23 13.82 5.72
CA PRO A 50 26.23 12.88 6.84
C PRO A 50 24.82 12.38 7.22
N GLU A 51 23.80 13.23 7.07
CA GLU A 51 22.41 12.83 7.31
C GLU A 51 21.92 11.80 6.28
N PHE A 52 22.34 11.91 5.02
CA PHE A 52 22.00 10.93 3.98
C PHE A 52 22.52 9.54 4.33
N GLU A 53 23.77 9.45 4.79
CA GLU A 53 24.40 8.20 5.22
C GLU A 53 23.68 7.61 6.44
N LEU A 54 23.40 8.44 7.46
CA LEU A 54 22.65 8.03 8.63
C LEU A 54 21.25 7.48 8.25
N TYR A 55 20.56 8.14 7.33
CA TYR A 55 19.27 7.64 6.83
C TYR A 55 19.40 6.31 6.13
N TRP A 56 20.43 6.11 5.32
CA TRP A 56 20.67 4.83 4.64
C TRP A 56 20.94 3.71 5.63
N GLU A 57 21.86 3.93 6.58
CA GLU A 57 22.18 2.97 7.64
C GLU A 57 20.95 2.60 8.47
N SER A 58 20.07 3.58 8.74
CA SER A 58 18.86 3.35 9.54
C SER A 58 17.87 2.36 8.91
N ILE A 59 17.85 2.22 7.58
CA ILE A 59 16.91 1.32 6.86
C ILE A 59 17.60 0.08 6.28
N LEU A 60 18.93 0.03 6.27
CA LEU A 60 19.71 -1.01 5.59
C LEU A 60 19.36 -2.42 6.11
N SER A 61 19.30 -2.58 7.44
CA SER A 61 18.96 -3.88 8.04
C SER A 61 17.54 -4.35 7.68
N ASP A 62 16.58 -3.44 7.56
CA ASP A 62 15.22 -3.77 7.12
C ASP A 62 15.17 -4.10 5.61
N LEU A 63 15.96 -3.40 4.79
CA LEU A 63 16.11 -3.74 3.36
C LEU A 63 16.74 -5.13 3.17
N GLU A 64 17.76 -5.48 3.95
CA GLU A 64 18.39 -6.80 3.97
C GLU A 64 17.40 -7.89 4.39
N ALA A 65 16.61 -7.64 5.44
CA ALA A 65 15.57 -8.56 5.91
C ALA A 65 14.50 -8.80 4.82
N TYR A 66 14.07 -7.75 4.13
CA TYR A 66 13.12 -7.85 3.02
C TYR A 66 13.69 -8.60 1.81
N ARG A 67 14.93 -8.30 1.42
CA ARG A 67 15.59 -8.97 0.30
C ARG A 67 15.77 -10.46 0.59
N SER A 68 16.15 -10.80 1.81
CA SER A 68 16.34 -12.19 2.27
C SER A 68 15.04 -12.98 2.36
N SER A 69 13.88 -12.32 2.51
CA SER A 69 12.58 -12.98 2.49
C SER A 69 12.08 -13.35 1.09
N ALA A 70 12.87 -13.04 0.04
CA ALA A 70 12.48 -13.18 -1.37
C ALA A 70 11.17 -12.43 -1.69
N GLY A 71 10.95 -11.28 -1.06
CA GLY A 71 9.75 -10.46 -1.23
C GLY A 71 8.49 -11.02 -0.56
N LYS A 72 8.63 -12.03 0.30
CA LYS A 72 7.55 -12.49 1.20
C LYS A 72 7.45 -11.56 2.41
N SER A 73 6.33 -11.65 3.12
CA SER A 73 6.13 -10.98 4.40
C SER A 73 7.27 -11.36 5.37
N CYS A 74 8.25 -10.46 5.49
CA CYS A 74 9.17 -10.42 6.62
C CYS A 74 8.46 -9.60 7.71
N GLY A 75 8.83 -9.76 8.98
CA GLY A 75 8.10 -9.14 10.12
C GLY A 75 7.83 -7.63 10.02
N LEU A 76 8.47 -6.94 9.06
CA LEU A 76 8.22 -5.56 8.64
C LEU A 76 6.74 -5.24 8.40
N ASP A 77 5.97 -6.13 7.76
CA ASP A 77 4.56 -5.86 7.46
C ASP A 77 3.72 -5.63 8.72
N LYS A 78 4.17 -6.18 9.87
CA LYS A 78 3.53 -5.99 11.17
C LYS A 78 4.02 -4.73 11.89
N ARG A 79 5.23 -4.27 11.58
CA ARG A 79 5.88 -3.12 12.23
C ARG A 79 5.54 -1.79 11.55
N TYR A 80 5.40 -1.82 10.23
CA TYR A 80 5.44 -0.64 9.38
C TYR A 80 4.24 -0.58 8.45
N LYS A 81 3.72 0.63 8.22
CA LYS A 81 2.70 0.84 7.18
C LYS A 81 3.36 0.61 5.83
N HIS A 82 2.62 -0.01 4.91
CA HIS A 82 3.20 -0.40 3.64
C HIS A 82 2.16 -0.51 2.54
N PHE A 83 2.64 -0.47 1.30
CA PHE A 83 1.84 -0.76 0.12
C PHE A 83 2.70 -1.43 -0.96
N PRO A 84 2.10 -2.17 -1.91
CA PRO A 84 2.85 -2.73 -3.02
C PRO A 84 3.28 -1.62 -4.00
N PHE A 85 4.58 -1.45 -4.17
CA PHE A 85 5.16 -0.60 -5.20
C PHE A 85 5.22 -1.36 -6.52
N LEU A 86 4.31 -1.00 -7.41
CA LEU A 86 4.12 -1.71 -8.66
C LEU A 86 5.23 -1.36 -9.67
N PRO A 87 5.61 -2.29 -10.56
CA PRO A 87 6.55 -2.01 -11.65
C PRO A 87 6.12 -0.83 -12.52
N PHE A 88 4.81 -0.57 -12.58
CA PHE A 88 4.24 0.60 -13.26
C PHE A 88 4.73 1.92 -12.67
N TYR A 89 4.80 2.05 -11.34
CA TYR A 89 5.28 3.27 -10.68
C TYR A 89 6.78 3.46 -10.93
N ARG A 90 7.56 2.38 -10.89
CA ARG A 90 8.99 2.43 -11.24
C ARG A 90 9.22 2.81 -12.70
N LYS A 91 8.38 2.33 -13.61
CA LYS A 91 8.41 2.73 -15.03
C LYS A 91 8.13 4.22 -15.19
N ALA A 92 7.16 4.77 -14.46
CA ALA A 92 6.90 6.21 -14.46
C ALA A 92 8.10 7.01 -13.92
N PHE A 93 8.67 6.57 -12.80
CA PHE A 93 9.87 7.16 -12.20
C PHE A 93 11.07 7.19 -13.15
N ALA A 94 11.27 6.15 -13.97
CA ALA A 94 12.38 6.07 -14.91
C ALA A 94 12.35 7.13 -16.04
N TYR A 95 11.22 7.81 -16.26
CA TYR A 95 11.11 8.91 -17.23
C TYR A 95 11.40 10.29 -16.63
N LEU A 96 11.62 10.37 -15.33
CA LEU A 96 11.84 11.62 -14.61
C LEU A 96 13.33 11.92 -14.52
N SER A 97 13.67 13.20 -14.61
CA SER A 97 15.00 13.69 -14.20
C SER A 97 15.22 13.52 -12.70
N TYR A 98 16.44 13.73 -12.21
CA TYR A 98 16.79 13.56 -10.79
C TYR A 98 15.86 14.37 -9.87
N ASP A 99 15.70 15.68 -10.11
CA ASP A 99 14.82 16.51 -9.26
C ASP A 99 13.34 16.10 -9.38
N GLU A 100 12.87 15.80 -10.58
CA GLU A 100 11.47 15.38 -10.77
C GLU A 100 11.18 14.01 -10.14
N GLY A 101 12.17 13.12 -10.11
CA GLY A 101 12.10 11.79 -9.53
C GLY A 101 11.84 11.86 -8.02
N GLY A 102 12.59 12.69 -7.30
CA GLY A 102 12.42 12.86 -5.86
C GLY A 102 11.07 13.47 -5.52
N ALA A 103 10.67 14.52 -6.24
CA ALA A 103 9.35 15.12 -6.10
C ALA A 103 8.23 14.07 -6.32
N PHE A 104 8.36 13.21 -7.33
CA PHE A 104 7.38 12.16 -7.62
C PHE A 104 7.28 11.11 -6.50
N VAL A 105 8.41 10.63 -5.98
CA VAL A 105 8.40 9.63 -4.90
C VAL A 105 7.84 10.23 -3.61
N LYS A 106 8.17 11.49 -3.30
CA LYS A 106 7.56 12.25 -2.20
C LYS A 106 6.05 12.37 -2.37
N MET A 107 5.56 12.69 -3.57
CA MET A 107 4.11 12.74 -3.86
C MET A 107 3.44 11.38 -3.63
N ILE A 108 4.05 10.28 -4.06
CA ILE A 108 3.55 8.92 -3.78
C ILE A 108 3.47 8.67 -2.27
N GLY A 109 4.56 8.93 -1.54
CA GLY A 109 4.62 8.68 -0.10
C GLY A 109 3.62 9.53 0.69
N ALA A 110 3.55 10.84 0.41
CA ALA A 110 2.57 11.74 1.02
C ALA A 110 1.13 11.30 0.72
N TYR A 111 0.87 10.85 -0.51
CA TYR A 111 -0.45 10.36 -0.90
C TYR A 111 -0.85 9.08 -0.16
N MET A 112 0.07 8.13 -0.07
CA MET A 112 -0.18 6.81 0.50
C MET A 112 -0.19 6.83 2.03
N PHE A 113 0.78 7.49 2.67
CA PHE A 113 0.97 7.43 4.12
C PHE A 113 0.36 8.60 4.89
N GLU A 114 0.33 9.79 4.31
CA GLU A 114 -0.18 11.00 4.99
C GLU A 114 -1.58 11.42 4.52
N ASN A 115 -2.14 10.72 3.53
CA ASN A 115 -3.40 11.08 2.87
C ASN A 115 -3.41 12.49 2.24
N LYS A 116 -2.23 13.02 1.87
CA LYS A 116 -2.11 14.32 1.22
C LYS A 116 -2.02 14.15 -0.29
N ALA A 117 -2.99 14.72 -1.01
CA ALA A 117 -2.90 14.79 -2.47
C ALA A 117 -1.95 15.93 -2.89
N PRO A 118 -1.13 15.75 -3.95
CA PRO A 118 -0.32 16.83 -4.48
C PRO A 118 -1.21 18.00 -4.93
N THR A 119 -0.87 19.21 -4.51
CA THR A 119 -1.65 20.43 -4.81
C THR A 119 -1.12 21.22 -6.00
N LYS A 120 0.17 21.05 -6.33
CA LYS A 120 0.82 21.73 -7.46
C LYS A 120 0.72 20.88 -8.72
N ALA A 121 0.24 21.49 -9.81
CA ALA A 121 0.00 20.80 -11.07
C ALA A 121 1.18 20.82 -12.05
N ASP A 122 2.24 21.57 -11.73
CA ASP A 122 3.31 21.86 -12.67
C ASP A 122 4.42 20.79 -12.61
N GLY A 123 4.96 20.44 -13.78
CA GLY A 123 6.12 19.55 -13.93
C GLY A 123 5.78 18.08 -14.22
N ASN A 124 6.79 17.33 -14.69
CA ASN A 124 6.59 15.93 -15.05
C ASN A 124 6.26 15.05 -13.84
N ALA A 125 6.81 15.36 -12.66
CA ALA A 125 6.51 14.63 -11.42
C ALA A 125 4.99 14.53 -11.18
N PHE A 126 4.27 15.65 -11.25
CA PHE A 126 2.81 15.68 -11.09
C PHE A 126 2.07 14.95 -12.22
N LYS A 127 2.50 15.15 -13.47
CA LYS A 127 1.94 14.45 -14.64
C LYS A 127 2.01 12.93 -14.47
N TYR A 128 3.19 12.40 -14.11
CA TYR A 128 3.39 10.97 -13.92
C TYR A 128 2.71 10.44 -12.65
N PHE A 129 2.61 11.25 -11.59
CA PHE A 129 1.80 10.92 -10.42
C PHE A 129 0.33 10.71 -10.81
N ASN A 130 -0.26 11.62 -11.59
CA ASN A 130 -1.65 11.48 -12.03
C ASN A 130 -1.88 10.25 -12.90
N ILE A 131 -0.93 9.90 -13.77
CA ILE A 131 -0.97 8.63 -14.53
C ILE A 131 -1.01 7.42 -13.58
N CYS A 132 -0.28 7.49 -12.47
CA CYS A 132 -0.23 6.42 -11.46
C CYS A 132 -1.42 6.43 -10.50
N LYS A 133 -2.11 7.57 -10.36
CA LYS A 133 -3.13 7.80 -9.32
C LYS A 133 -4.19 6.72 -9.25
N ARG A 134 -4.74 6.27 -10.38
CA ARG A 134 -5.76 5.21 -10.39
C ARG A 134 -5.30 3.92 -9.68
N LYS A 135 -4.05 3.50 -9.93
CA LYS A 135 -3.48 2.30 -9.30
C LYS A 135 -3.08 2.55 -7.83
N LEU A 136 -2.67 3.79 -7.53
CA LEU A 136 -2.43 4.21 -6.15
C LEU A 136 -3.72 4.20 -5.34
N ASP A 137 -4.85 4.65 -5.89
CA ASP A 137 -6.18 4.62 -5.25
C ASP A 137 -6.57 3.19 -4.87
N GLU A 138 -6.41 2.23 -5.80
CA GLU A 138 -6.65 0.81 -5.52
C GLU A 138 -5.74 0.27 -4.41
N SER A 139 -4.45 0.66 -4.42
CA SER A 139 -3.47 0.22 -3.43
C SER A 139 -3.74 0.82 -2.05
N LYS A 140 -4.18 2.08 -2.01
CA LYS A 140 -4.55 2.82 -0.81
C LYS A 140 -5.80 2.25 -0.17
N ALA A 141 -6.82 1.93 -0.98
CA ALA A 141 -8.01 1.25 -0.50
C ALA A 141 -7.68 -0.11 0.11
N ARG A 142 -6.79 -0.90 -0.53
CA ARG A 142 -6.30 -2.18 0.04
C ARG A 142 -5.57 -1.99 1.36
N MET A 143 -4.65 -1.02 1.44
CA MET A 143 -3.90 -0.72 2.66
C MET A 143 -4.84 -0.31 3.82
N GLN A 144 -5.80 0.57 3.55
CA GLN A 144 -6.79 1.02 4.55
C GLN A 144 -7.74 -0.09 4.98
N ASN A 145 -8.17 -0.95 4.06
CA ASN A 145 -9.05 -2.08 4.39
C ASN A 145 -8.30 -3.19 5.14
N GLY A 146 -7.03 -3.46 4.78
CA GLY A 146 -6.17 -4.40 5.50
C GLY A 146 -5.94 -4.00 6.95
N ALA A 147 -5.74 -2.70 7.21
CA ALA A 147 -5.59 -2.16 8.56
C ALA A 147 -6.83 -2.34 9.45
N LYS A 148 -8.03 -2.45 8.86
CA LYS A 148 -9.31 -2.62 9.59
C LYS A 148 -9.60 -4.08 10.00
N GLY A 149 -8.78 -5.05 9.56
CA GLY A 149 -8.97 -6.47 9.88
C GLY A 149 -10.02 -7.17 9.00
N GLY A 150 -9.77 -8.46 8.72
CA GLY A 150 -10.59 -9.30 7.85
C GLY A 150 -12.05 -9.44 8.31
N ARG A 151 -12.91 -9.77 7.32
CA ARG A 151 -14.37 -10.03 7.33
C ARG A 151 -15.10 -9.70 8.65
N PRO A 152 -16.11 -8.80 8.65
CA PRO A 152 -16.98 -8.65 9.81
C PRO A 152 -17.49 -10.04 10.22
N LYS A 153 -17.39 -10.37 11.52
CA LYS A 153 -18.03 -11.55 12.09
C LYS A 153 -19.47 -11.53 11.60
N LYS A 154 -19.85 -12.49 10.76
CA LYS A 154 -21.26 -12.71 10.44
C LYS A 154 -21.95 -12.91 11.79
N LEU A 155 -22.76 -11.95 12.23
CA LEU A 155 -23.75 -12.23 13.26
C LEU A 155 -24.54 -13.42 12.73
N LYS A 156 -24.56 -14.52 13.49
CA LYS A 156 -25.51 -15.61 13.25
C LYS A 156 -26.89 -14.98 13.45
N ILE A 157 -27.53 -14.57 12.36
CA ILE A 157 -28.97 -14.31 12.36
C ILE A 157 -29.58 -15.70 12.61
N LEU A 158 -30.14 -15.90 13.80
CA LEU A 158 -31.02 -17.02 14.09
C LEU A 158 -32.13 -17.03 13.03
N PRO A 159 -32.48 -18.17 12.43
CA PRO A 159 -33.52 -18.22 11.42
C PRO A 159 -34.81 -17.66 12.01
N HIS A 160 -35.22 -16.49 11.54
CA HIS A 160 -36.56 -16.00 11.75
C HIS A 160 -37.47 -16.93 10.95
N GLU A 161 -38.32 -17.70 11.65
CA GLU A 161 -39.38 -18.48 11.02
C GLU A 161 -40.18 -17.57 10.08
N CYS A 162 -40.03 -17.80 8.78
CA CYS A 162 -40.91 -17.25 7.77
C CYS A 162 -42.32 -17.77 8.04
N ARG A 163 -43.18 -16.89 8.54
CA ARG A 163 -44.64 -17.05 8.51
C ARG A 163 -45.06 -17.33 7.06
N VAL A 164 -45.74 -18.45 6.84
CA VAL A 164 -46.47 -18.72 5.59
C VAL A 164 -47.93 -18.28 5.79
N PRO A 165 -48.57 -17.57 4.83
CA PRO A 165 -49.91 -17.02 5.00
C PRO A 165 -51.05 -18.05 4.88
N GLU A 166 -52.15 -17.72 5.55
CA GLU A 166 -53.46 -18.40 5.57
C GLU A 166 -53.99 -18.85 4.21
N LYS A 167 -54.67 -20.01 4.21
CA LYS A 167 -55.89 -20.20 3.43
C LYS A 167 -56.95 -20.87 4.31
N TYR A 168 -58.00 -20.10 4.63
CA TYR A 168 -59.29 -20.62 5.02
C TYR A 168 -59.95 -21.29 3.82
N ASP A 169 -60.54 -22.46 4.03
CA ASP A 169 -61.73 -22.82 3.28
C ASP A 169 -62.70 -23.65 4.13
N THR A 170 -63.98 -23.39 3.90
CA THR A 170 -65.10 -23.67 4.80
C THR A 170 -65.98 -24.72 4.15
N SER A 171 -66.41 -25.77 4.88
CA SER A 171 -67.82 -26.22 4.87
C SER A 171 -68.01 -27.60 5.54
N ALA A 172 -68.86 -27.59 6.57
CA ALA A 172 -69.92 -28.55 6.91
C ALA A 172 -69.90 -30.00 6.37
N ARG A 173 -70.16 -30.99 7.25
CA ARG A 173 -71.51 -31.60 7.43
C ARG A 173 -71.47 -33.00 8.12
N LYS A 174 -72.07 -33.05 9.31
CA LYS A 174 -72.96 -34.07 9.92
C LYS A 174 -72.51 -35.50 10.31
N GLU A 175 -72.96 -35.81 11.54
CA GLU A 175 -73.76 -36.97 12.00
C GLU A 175 -73.09 -38.28 12.46
N ASN A 176 -73.33 -38.51 13.76
CA ASN A 176 -73.86 -39.73 14.40
C ASN A 176 -72.94 -40.94 14.66
N GLY A 177 -72.85 -41.26 15.96
CA GLY A 177 -73.51 -42.48 16.46
C GLY A 177 -72.65 -43.71 16.77
N ASN A 178 -72.42 -43.89 18.07
CA ASN A 178 -72.55 -45.11 18.88
C ASN A 178 -71.65 -46.37 18.74
N HIS A 179 -71.32 -46.84 19.96
CA HIS A 179 -71.01 -48.19 20.47
C HIS A 179 -69.56 -48.69 20.29
N SER A 180 -68.90 -49.25 21.31
CA SER A 180 -69.40 -49.97 22.51
C SER A 180 -68.76 -49.51 23.82
#